data_AF-A0A523NUN3-F1
#
_entry.id   AF-A0A523NUN3-F1
#
_cell.length_a   1.000
_cell.length_b   1.000
_cell.length_c   1.000
_cell.angle_alpha   90.00
_cell.angle_beta   90.00
_cell.angle_gamma   90.00
#
_symmetry.space_group_name_H-M   'P 1'
#
loop_
_entity.id
_entity.type
_entity.pdbx_description
1 polymer ?
#
loop_
_entity_poly.entity_id
_entity_poly.type
_entity_poly.pdbx_seq_one_letter_code
_entity_poly.pdbx_strand_id
1 'polypeptide(L)'
;MNKPGILGNLNGIVFFVALLAIFSLEIFGKVVERGVGNYLKWENHTRPQLGRIWERDREKIVAQKKIESILTRLNTQEQSSESIQSFKELFEKLHPSVPQMVSRKKFLQLYFEFPEHLAQKVVSPYELLEIDSNRDWQRVLLTQFGEWITISFINNQNFPIREVFLSSEGMGENPLSQDIFQGTLEEAGFGATSILPFADFMRVM
;
A
#
# COMPACT_ATOMS: atom_id res chain seq x y z
N MET A 1 56.04 60.11 55.04
CA MET A 1 56.54 59.47 53.80
C MET A 1 56.12 58.01 53.84
N ASN A 2 54.93 57.67 53.32
CA ASN A 2 54.40 56.30 53.34
C ASN A 2 54.28 55.82 51.89
N LYS A 3 55.07 54.81 51.52
CA LYS A 3 55.00 54.15 50.21
C LYS A 3 53.73 53.26 50.18
N PRO A 4 52.76 53.47 49.28
CA PRO A 4 51.64 52.55 49.16
C PRO A 4 52.13 51.21 48.60
N GLY A 5 51.77 50.14 49.30
CA GLY A 5 52.30 48.80 49.13
C GLY A 5 51.98 48.16 47.77
N ILE A 6 52.95 47.37 47.32
CA ILE A 6 53.01 46.59 46.07
C ILE A 6 51.80 45.63 45.90
N LEU A 7 51.02 45.37 46.95
CA LEU A 7 49.83 44.50 46.91
C LEU A 7 48.68 45.02 46.03
N GLY A 8 48.48 46.34 45.92
CA GLY A 8 47.40 46.89 45.08
C GLY A 8 47.65 46.71 43.58
N ASN A 9 48.91 46.68 43.17
CA ASN A 9 49.31 46.53 41.77
C ASN A 9 49.25 45.06 41.30
N LEU A 10 49.53 44.11 42.20
CA LEU A 10 49.41 42.67 41.90
C LEU A 10 47.97 42.28 41.55
N ASN A 11 46.98 42.79 42.28
CA ASN A 11 45.57 42.52 41.97
C ASN A 11 45.14 43.13 40.62
N GLY A 12 45.66 44.31 40.27
CA GLY A 12 45.44 44.94 38.97
C GLY A 12 46.09 44.18 37.82
N ILE A 13 47.31 43.69 38.00
CA ILE A 13 48.02 42.87 37.01
C ILE A 13 47.32 41.52 36.82
N VAL A 14 46.90 40.86 37.90
CA VAL A 14 46.15 39.60 37.84
C VAL A 14 44.81 39.81 37.13
N PHE A 15 44.10 40.91 37.41
CA PHE A 15 42.88 41.27 36.70
C PHE A 15 43.12 41.48 35.20
N PHE A 16 44.20 42.18 34.84
CA PHE A 16 44.55 42.45 33.44
C PHE A 16 44.92 41.17 32.68
N VAL A 17 45.70 40.27 33.31
CA VAL A 17 46.06 38.97 32.74
C VAL A 17 44.82 38.08 32.57
N ALA A 18 43.90 38.08 33.53
CA ALA A 18 42.63 37.37 33.42
C ALA A 18 41.77 37.90 32.26
N LEU A 19 41.71 39.22 32.09
CA LEU A 19 40.99 39.86 30.99
C LEU A 19 41.60 39.49 29.62
N LEU A 20 42.93 39.47 29.51
CA LEU A 20 43.65 39.07 28.31
C LEU A 20 43.46 37.57 27.98
N ALA A 21 43.43 36.72 29.00
CA ALA A 21 43.15 35.30 28.83
C ALA A 21 41.73 35.05 28.32
N ILE A 22 40.72 35.73 28.89
CA ILE A 22 39.32 35.67 28.42
C ILE A 22 39.20 36.18 26.99
N PHE A 23 39.87 37.29 26.67
CA PHE A 23 39.86 37.87 25.32
C PHE A 23 40.52 36.94 24.29
N SER A 24 41.62 36.30 24.65
CA SER A 24 42.27 35.29 23.79
C SER A 24 41.36 34.08 23.58
N LEU A 25 40.66 33.64 24.64
CA LEU A 25 39.71 32.53 24.55
C LEU A 25 38.56 32.85 23.58
N GLU A 26 38.11 34.10 23.52
CA GLU A 26 37.06 34.53 22.60
C GLU A 26 37.53 34.52 21.14
N ILE A 27 38.76 35.00 20.88
CA ILE A 27 39.34 35.03 19.52
C ILE A 27 39.57 33.62 18.97
N PHE A 28 40.16 32.72 19.76
CA PHE A 28 40.50 31.37 19.30
C PHE A 28 39.36 30.36 19.44
N GLY A 29 38.55 30.50 20.49
CA GLY A 29 37.53 29.54 20.87
C GLY A 29 36.12 29.86 20.38
N LYS A 30 35.85 31.10 19.93
CA LYS A 30 34.50 31.59 19.58
C LYS A 30 33.48 31.19 20.65
N VAL A 31 33.87 31.35 21.92
CA VAL A 31 33.14 30.76 23.05
C VAL A 31 31.81 31.48 23.24
N VAL A 32 31.77 32.81 23.07
CA VAL A 32 30.53 33.59 23.11
C VAL A 32 29.64 33.25 21.91
N GLU A 33 30.18 33.15 20.69
CA GLU A 33 29.38 32.78 19.50
C GLU A 33 28.74 31.40 19.65
N ARG A 34 29.50 30.40 20.11
CA ARG A 34 28.97 29.06 20.38
C ARG A 34 27.98 29.07 21.55
N GLY A 35 28.25 29.83 22.60
CA GLY A 35 27.35 29.99 23.75
C GLY A 35 26.01 30.60 23.35
N VAL A 36 26.04 31.71 22.63
CA VAL A 36 24.85 32.40 22.10
C VAL A 36 24.12 31.52 21.09
N GLY A 37 24.83 30.86 20.18
CA GLY A 37 24.22 29.94 19.21
C GLY A 37 23.52 28.76 19.88
N ASN A 38 24.12 28.17 20.92
CA ASN A 38 23.53 27.06 21.65
C ASN A 38 22.36 27.50 22.53
N TYR A 39 22.45 28.70 23.13
CA TYR A 39 21.34 29.32 23.86
C TYR A 39 20.14 29.60 22.94
N LEU A 40 20.38 30.22 21.78
CA LEU A 40 19.35 30.47 20.77
C LEU A 40 18.73 29.17 20.26
N LYS A 41 19.53 28.12 20.03
CA LYS A 41 19.04 26.79 19.62
C LYS A 41 18.16 26.16 20.70
N TRP A 42 18.55 26.28 21.96
CA TRP A 42 17.77 25.76 23.09
C TRP A 42 16.43 26.50 23.24
N GLU A 43 16.43 27.82 23.15
CA GLU A 43 15.21 28.64 23.21
C GLU A 43 14.30 28.42 21.98
N ASN A 44 14.89 28.15 20.81
CA ASN A 44 14.14 27.85 19.59
C ASN A 44 13.29 26.57 19.68
N HIS A 45 13.63 25.62 20.57
CA HIS A 45 12.80 24.43 20.79
C HIS A 45 11.45 24.77 21.46
N THR A 46 11.42 25.84 22.26
CA THR A 46 10.22 26.31 22.98
C THR A 46 9.45 27.37 22.17
N ARG A 47 9.99 27.83 21.03
CA ARG A 47 9.31 28.85 20.22
C ARG A 47 8.02 28.28 19.62
N PRO A 48 6.86 28.92 19.87
CA PRO A 48 5.62 28.49 19.26
C PRO A 48 5.72 28.72 17.74
N GLN A 49 5.55 27.66 16.96
CA GLN A 49 5.58 27.68 15.50
C GLN A 49 4.31 28.34 14.94
N LEU A 50 4.24 29.66 15.04
CA LEU A 50 3.09 30.46 14.66
C LEU A 50 3.43 31.32 13.44
N GLY A 51 2.50 31.40 12.49
CA GLY A 51 2.61 32.25 11.30
C GLY A 51 2.63 31.47 9.98
N ARG A 52 2.42 32.21 8.88
CA ARG A 52 2.15 31.67 7.54
C ARG A 52 3.22 30.72 6.99
N ILE A 53 4.50 30.91 7.36
CA ILE A 53 5.59 30.04 6.90
C ILE A 53 5.51 28.67 7.60
N TRP A 54 5.28 28.67 8.91
CA TRP A 54 5.13 27.44 9.70
C TRP A 54 3.87 26.66 9.36
N GLU A 55 2.77 27.36 9.04
CA GLU A 55 1.55 26.74 8.53
C GLU A 55 1.81 26.02 7.19
N ARG A 56 2.48 26.67 6.24
CA ARG A 56 2.85 26.05 4.96
C ARG A 56 3.75 24.84 5.11
N ASP A 57 4.75 24.92 5.99
CA ASP A 57 5.63 23.78 6.26
C ASP A 57 4.86 22.63 6.92
N ARG A 58 3.94 22.93 7.85
CA ARG A 58 3.06 21.92 8.45
C ARG A 58 2.15 21.28 7.40
N GLU A 59 1.52 22.08 6.56
CA GLU A 59 0.68 21.59 5.45
C GLU A 59 1.47 20.70 4.51
N LYS A 60 2.69 21.10 4.15
CA LYS A 60 3.58 20.30 3.31
C LYS A 60 3.92 18.95 3.97
N ILE A 61 4.27 18.95 5.25
CA ILE A 61 4.55 17.71 6.00
C ILE A 61 3.30 16.82 6.05
N VAL A 62 2.12 17.39 6.30
CA VAL A 62 0.85 16.65 6.32
C VAL A 62 0.54 16.06 4.94
N ALA A 63 0.74 16.83 3.87
CA ALA A 63 0.54 16.37 2.50
C ALA A 63 1.52 15.23 2.15
N GLN A 64 2.80 15.36 2.49
CA GLN A 64 3.80 14.31 2.30
C GLN A 64 3.44 13.03 3.05
N LYS A 65 3.10 13.14 4.34
CA LYS A 65 2.64 11.99 5.15
C LYS A 65 1.39 11.33 4.55
N LYS A 66 0.47 12.13 4.01
CA LYS A 66 -0.72 11.60 3.35
C LYS A 66 -0.36 10.83 2.08
N ILE A 67 0.54 11.35 1.24
CA ILE A 67 1.05 10.66 0.06
C ILE A 67 1.75 9.34 0.45
N GLU A 68 2.65 9.38 1.43
CA GLU A 68 3.34 8.18 1.94
C GLU A 68 2.36 7.13 2.47
N SER A 69 1.31 7.58 3.17
CA SER A 69 0.27 6.67 3.68
C SER A 69 -0.53 6.02 2.55
N ILE A 70 -0.77 6.73 1.45
CA ILE A 70 -1.46 6.19 0.26
C ILE A 70 -0.55 5.16 -0.42
N LEU A 71 0.72 5.49 -0.65
CA LEU A 71 1.68 4.57 -1.28
C LEU A 71 1.87 3.30 -0.46
N THR A 72 2.01 3.42 0.86
CA THR A 72 2.12 2.27 1.76
C THR A 72 0.89 1.37 1.66
N ARG A 73 -0.32 1.94 1.68
CA ARG A 73 -1.58 1.18 1.52
C ARG A 73 -1.65 0.45 0.20
N LEU A 74 -1.30 1.10 -0.91
CA LEU A 74 -1.28 0.49 -2.25
C LEU A 74 -0.29 -0.67 -2.32
N ASN A 75 0.92 -0.50 -1.78
CA ASN A 75 1.94 -1.56 -1.76
C ASN A 75 1.50 -2.76 -0.90
N THR A 76 0.94 -2.52 0.29
CA THR A 76 0.38 -3.59 1.13
C THR A 76 -0.74 -4.34 0.42
N GLN A 77 -1.56 -3.64 -0.36
CA GLN A 77 -2.64 -4.23 -1.13
C GLN A 77 -2.10 -5.09 -2.29
N GLU A 78 -1.10 -4.62 -3.03
CA GLU A 78 -0.43 -5.42 -4.07
C GLU A 78 0.16 -6.70 -3.47
N GLN A 79 0.92 -6.59 -2.38
CA GLN A 79 1.48 -7.75 -1.67
C GLN A 79 0.40 -8.72 -1.20
N SER A 80 -0.71 -8.21 -0.65
CA SER A 80 -1.84 -9.04 -0.23
C SER A 80 -2.45 -9.77 -1.42
N SER A 81 -2.51 -9.13 -2.58
CA SER A 81 -3.08 -9.71 -3.81
C SER A 81 -2.18 -10.79 -4.41
N GLU A 82 -0.87 -10.64 -4.31
CA GLU A 82 0.08 -11.69 -4.72
C GLU A 82 -0.03 -12.95 -3.86
N SER A 83 -0.36 -12.80 -2.57
CA SER A 83 -0.53 -13.91 -1.63
C SER A 83 -1.79 -14.75 -1.83
N ILE A 84 -2.76 -14.27 -2.62
CA ILE A 84 -4.03 -14.96 -2.86
C ILE A 84 -3.77 -16.27 -3.61
N GLN A 85 -4.25 -17.39 -3.08
CA GLN A 85 -3.99 -18.71 -3.66
C GLN A 85 -5.10 -19.20 -4.58
N SER A 86 -6.30 -18.62 -4.49
CA SER A 86 -7.45 -19.07 -5.29
C SER A 86 -8.38 -17.94 -5.71
N PHE A 87 -9.13 -18.16 -6.80
CA PHE A 87 -10.17 -17.24 -7.26
C PHE A 87 -11.32 -17.08 -6.25
N LYS A 88 -11.59 -18.13 -5.44
CA LYS A 88 -12.54 -18.08 -4.31
C LYS A 88 -12.09 -17.08 -3.25
N GLU A 89 -10.85 -17.21 -2.80
CA GLU A 89 -10.26 -16.30 -1.81
C GLU A 89 -10.21 -14.85 -2.33
N LEU A 90 -10.01 -14.68 -3.65
CA LEU A 90 -10.08 -13.36 -4.29
C LEU A 90 -11.45 -12.72 -4.12
N PHE A 91 -12.53 -13.48 -4.35
CA PHE A 91 -13.91 -13.01 -4.19
C PHE A 91 -14.31 -12.82 -2.71
N GLU A 92 -13.90 -13.71 -1.81
CA GLU A 92 -14.19 -13.59 -0.37
C GLU A 92 -13.53 -12.35 0.26
N LYS A 93 -12.37 -11.95 -0.25
CA LYS A 93 -11.67 -10.74 0.20
C LYS A 93 -12.19 -9.45 -0.45
N LEU A 94 -13.12 -9.54 -1.41
CA LEU A 94 -13.74 -8.34 -1.97
C LEU A 94 -14.59 -7.65 -0.92
N HIS A 95 -14.35 -6.35 -0.76
CA HIS A 95 -15.15 -5.50 0.10
C HIS A 95 -15.68 -4.32 -0.73
N PRO A 96 -16.94 -3.89 -0.57
CA PRO A 96 -17.52 -2.83 -1.38
C PRO A 96 -16.76 -1.50 -1.37
N SER A 97 -15.99 -1.25 -0.30
CA SER A 97 -15.23 -0.02 -0.11
C SER A 97 -13.77 -0.10 -0.55
N VAL A 98 -13.26 -1.28 -0.88
CA VAL A 98 -11.84 -1.48 -1.23
C VAL A 98 -11.76 -2.27 -2.53
N PRO A 99 -11.40 -1.63 -3.65
CA PRO A 99 -11.18 -2.36 -4.89
C PRO A 99 -9.97 -3.27 -4.73
N GLN A 100 -9.98 -4.46 -5.30
CA GLN A 100 -8.89 -5.43 -5.23
C GLN A 100 -8.12 -5.45 -6.55
N MET A 101 -6.79 -5.38 -6.51
CA MET A 101 -5.96 -5.25 -7.72
C MET A 101 -5.06 -6.46 -7.88
N VAL A 102 -5.12 -7.13 -9.03
CA VAL A 102 -4.36 -8.35 -9.31
C VAL A 102 -3.51 -8.14 -10.56
N SER A 103 -2.25 -8.56 -10.53
CA SER A 103 -1.38 -8.48 -11.71
C SER A 103 -1.87 -9.41 -12.82
N ARG A 104 -1.57 -9.09 -14.09
CA ARG A 104 -1.94 -9.92 -15.24
C ARG A 104 -1.53 -11.38 -15.08
N LYS A 105 -0.26 -11.61 -14.73
CA LYS A 105 0.28 -12.95 -14.54
C LYS A 105 -0.49 -13.73 -13.47
N LYS A 106 -0.78 -13.08 -12.34
CA LYS A 106 -1.49 -13.70 -11.23
C LYS A 106 -2.94 -13.99 -11.59
N PHE A 107 -3.62 -13.08 -12.27
CA PHE A 107 -4.99 -13.29 -12.73
C PHE A 107 -5.08 -14.47 -13.70
N LEU A 108 -4.18 -14.55 -14.70
CA LEU A 108 -4.13 -15.67 -15.64
C LEU A 108 -3.89 -17.00 -14.91
N GLN A 109 -2.94 -17.03 -13.96
CA GLN A 109 -2.71 -18.21 -13.15
C GLN A 109 -3.99 -18.65 -12.41
N LEU A 110 -4.62 -17.74 -11.69
CA LEU A 110 -5.85 -18.03 -10.95
C LEU A 110 -7.00 -18.44 -11.87
N TYR A 111 -7.10 -17.86 -13.07
CA TYR A 111 -8.13 -18.17 -14.05
C TYR A 111 -7.99 -19.60 -14.60
N PHE A 112 -6.78 -20.04 -14.94
CA PHE A 112 -6.54 -21.39 -15.45
C PHE A 112 -6.59 -22.48 -14.38
N GLU A 113 -6.37 -22.12 -13.11
CA GLU A 113 -6.55 -23.03 -11.97
C GLU A 113 -8.03 -23.17 -11.54
N PHE A 114 -8.92 -22.32 -12.05
CA PHE A 114 -10.33 -22.27 -11.68
C PHE A 114 -11.19 -23.19 -12.57
N PRO A 115 -12.27 -23.83 -12.05
CA PRO A 115 -13.11 -24.70 -12.85
C PRO A 115 -13.69 -24.00 -14.08
N GLU A 116 -13.57 -24.64 -15.25
CA GLU A 116 -13.87 -24.04 -16.56
C GLU A 116 -15.28 -23.46 -16.68
N HIS A 117 -16.28 -24.15 -16.10
CA HIS A 117 -17.68 -23.70 -16.10
C HIS A 117 -17.91 -22.42 -15.29
N LEU A 118 -17.10 -22.16 -14.26
CA LEU A 118 -17.15 -20.91 -13.49
C LEU A 118 -16.25 -19.83 -14.11
N ALA A 119 -15.11 -20.22 -14.66
CA ALA A 119 -14.22 -19.31 -15.39
C ALA A 119 -14.94 -18.65 -16.58
N GLN A 120 -15.73 -19.41 -17.33
CA GLN A 120 -16.58 -18.88 -18.42
C GLN A 120 -17.61 -17.86 -17.94
N LYS A 121 -18.14 -18.00 -16.71
CA LYS A 121 -19.04 -16.99 -16.13
C LYS A 121 -18.30 -15.69 -15.80
N VAL A 122 -17.02 -15.77 -15.46
CA VAL A 122 -16.18 -14.60 -15.14
C VAL A 122 -15.77 -13.84 -16.41
N VAL A 123 -15.19 -14.54 -17.38
CA VAL A 123 -14.83 -14.01 -18.70
C VAL A 123 -14.65 -15.18 -19.64
N SER A 124 -15.10 -15.08 -20.89
CA SER A 124 -14.93 -16.20 -21.82
C SER A 124 -13.44 -16.38 -22.18
N PRO A 125 -12.95 -17.62 -22.36
CA PRO A 125 -11.53 -17.84 -22.74
C PRO A 125 -11.16 -17.14 -24.05
N TYR A 126 -12.09 -17.04 -25.00
CA TYR A 126 -11.89 -16.34 -26.27
C TYR A 126 -11.73 -14.84 -26.08
N GLU A 127 -12.58 -14.23 -25.25
CA GLU A 127 -12.49 -12.80 -24.92
C GLU A 127 -11.21 -12.51 -24.14
N LEU A 128 -10.84 -13.38 -23.19
CA LEU A 128 -9.57 -13.25 -22.48
C LEU A 128 -8.37 -13.31 -23.43
N LEU A 129 -8.40 -14.22 -24.41
CA LEU A 129 -7.36 -14.33 -25.43
C LEU A 129 -7.30 -13.08 -26.33
N GLU A 130 -8.45 -12.52 -26.70
CA GLU A 130 -8.52 -11.27 -27.47
C GLU A 130 -7.87 -10.11 -26.70
N ILE A 131 -8.23 -9.92 -25.43
CA ILE A 131 -7.64 -8.90 -24.55
C ILE A 131 -6.13 -9.13 -24.39
N ASP A 132 -5.72 -10.40 -24.20
CA ASP A 132 -4.31 -10.76 -23.96
C ASP A 132 -3.43 -10.61 -25.22
N SER A 133 -4.01 -10.85 -26.40
CA SER A 133 -3.30 -10.78 -27.68
C SER A 133 -2.71 -9.40 -27.97
N ASN A 134 -3.41 -8.34 -27.58
CA ASN A 134 -2.97 -6.96 -27.71
C ASN A 134 -1.89 -6.57 -26.68
N ARG A 135 -1.67 -7.38 -25.63
CA ARG A 135 -0.71 -7.16 -24.53
C ARG A 135 -0.81 -5.80 -23.82
N ASP A 136 -1.89 -5.07 -24.02
CA ASP A 136 -2.06 -3.72 -23.47
C ASP A 136 -2.44 -3.72 -21.98
N TRP A 137 -3.06 -4.80 -21.50
CA TRP A 137 -3.50 -4.90 -20.12
C TRP A 137 -2.36 -5.40 -19.20
N GLN A 138 -2.25 -4.79 -18.02
CA GLN A 138 -1.18 -5.08 -17.06
C GLN A 138 -1.73 -5.61 -15.73
N ARG A 139 -2.95 -5.23 -15.38
CA ARG A 139 -3.60 -5.55 -14.11
C ARG A 139 -5.11 -5.66 -14.29
N VAL A 140 -5.73 -6.44 -13.41
CA VAL A 140 -7.17 -6.51 -13.24
C VAL A 140 -7.55 -5.79 -11.96
N LEU A 141 -8.57 -4.95 -12.03
CA LEU A 141 -9.21 -4.34 -10.88
C LEU A 141 -10.57 -5.00 -10.66
N LEU A 142 -10.78 -5.55 -9.48
CA LEU A 142 -12.05 -6.13 -9.06
C LEU A 142 -12.70 -5.16 -8.07
N THR A 143 -13.91 -4.71 -8.37
CA THR A 143 -14.67 -3.83 -7.48
C THR A 143 -16.02 -4.46 -7.20
N GLN A 144 -16.49 -4.38 -5.96
CA GLN A 144 -17.83 -4.83 -5.60
C GLN A 144 -18.71 -3.61 -5.36
N PHE A 145 -19.85 -3.57 -6.03
CA PHE A 145 -20.87 -2.55 -5.85
C PHE A 145 -22.22 -3.23 -5.59
N GLY A 146 -22.58 -3.33 -4.31
CA GLY A 146 -23.77 -4.08 -3.88
C GLY A 146 -23.66 -5.55 -4.29
N GLU A 147 -24.59 -5.99 -5.13
CA GLU A 147 -24.67 -7.35 -5.66
C GLU A 147 -23.89 -7.54 -6.97
N TRP A 148 -23.17 -6.52 -7.44
CA TRP A 148 -22.42 -6.60 -8.69
C TRP A 148 -20.92 -6.57 -8.41
N ILE A 149 -20.17 -7.45 -9.07
CA ILE A 149 -18.72 -7.44 -9.11
C ILE A 149 -18.31 -6.97 -10.50
N THR A 150 -17.56 -5.89 -10.58
CA THR A 150 -16.98 -5.37 -11.82
C THR A 150 -15.52 -5.80 -11.90
N ILE A 151 -15.17 -6.43 -13.00
CA ILE A 151 -13.80 -6.83 -13.34
C ILE A 151 -13.32 -5.94 -14.48
N SER A 152 -12.46 -4.97 -14.18
CA SER A 152 -11.90 -4.05 -15.15
C SER A 152 -10.46 -4.45 -15.49
N PHE A 153 -10.18 -4.71 -16.76
CA PHE A 153 -8.84 -4.96 -17.29
C PHE A 153 -8.18 -3.61 -17.59
N ILE A 154 -7.10 -3.28 -16.88
CA ILE A 154 -6.51 -1.94 -16.90
C ILE A 154 -5.14 -1.97 -17.57
N ASN A 155 -4.88 -0.97 -18.42
CA ASN A 155 -3.59 -0.76 -19.07
C ASN A 155 -2.57 -0.05 -18.16
N ASN A 156 -1.36 0.19 -18.68
CA ASN A 156 -0.31 0.91 -17.94
C ASN A 156 -0.68 2.38 -17.62
N GLN A 157 -1.59 2.98 -18.38
CA GLN A 157 -2.04 4.36 -18.22
C GLN A 157 -3.24 4.51 -17.27
N ASN A 158 -3.65 3.44 -16.58
CA ASN A 158 -4.87 3.37 -15.76
C ASN A 158 -6.20 3.46 -16.54
N PHE A 159 -6.20 3.21 -17.84
CA PHE A 159 -7.44 3.14 -18.62
C PHE A 159 -8.02 1.72 -18.62
N PRO A 160 -9.33 1.55 -18.36
CA PRO A 160 -10.01 0.27 -18.53
C PRO A 160 -10.12 -0.04 -20.02
N ILE A 161 -9.53 -1.16 -20.45
CA ILE A 161 -9.63 -1.68 -21.82
C ILE A 161 -10.96 -2.42 -22.00
N ARG A 162 -11.36 -3.15 -20.95
CA ARG A 162 -12.59 -3.94 -20.93
C ARG A 162 -13.08 -4.11 -19.51
N GLU A 163 -14.40 -4.17 -19.35
CA GLU A 163 -15.07 -4.36 -18.08
C GLU A 163 -16.10 -5.47 -18.18
N VAL A 164 -16.11 -6.37 -17.21
CA VAL A 164 -17.08 -7.44 -17.10
C VAL A 164 -17.87 -7.27 -15.81
N PHE A 165 -19.19 -7.40 -15.90
CA PHE A 165 -20.10 -7.25 -14.78
C PHE A 165 -20.68 -8.61 -14.39
N LEU A 166 -20.56 -8.96 -13.12
CA LEU A 166 -20.94 -10.26 -12.59
C LEU A 166 -21.91 -10.07 -11.44
N SER A 167 -22.98 -10.84 -11.39
CA SER A 167 -23.88 -10.85 -10.22
C SER A 167 -23.27 -11.73 -9.12
N SER A 168 -23.25 -11.23 -7.88
CA SER A 168 -22.71 -11.94 -6.71
C SER A 168 -23.51 -13.20 -6.36
N GLU A 169 -24.80 -13.26 -6.70
CA GLU A 169 -25.64 -14.47 -6.54
C GLU A 169 -25.07 -15.67 -7.33
N GLY A 170 -24.46 -15.43 -8.49
CA GLY A 170 -23.85 -16.50 -9.31
C GLY A 170 -22.50 -17.01 -8.79
N MET A 171 -21.94 -16.38 -7.75
CA MET A 171 -20.64 -16.69 -7.14
C MET A 171 -20.73 -17.08 -5.66
N GLY A 172 -21.89 -16.85 -5.02
CA GLY A 172 -22.13 -17.04 -3.58
C GLY A 172 -22.89 -18.32 -3.20
N GLU A 173 -23.46 -19.08 -4.14
CA GLU A 173 -24.01 -20.40 -3.83
C GLU A 173 -22.89 -21.44 -3.75
N ASN A 174 -22.45 -21.68 -2.53
CA ASN A 174 -21.69 -22.83 -2.04
C ASN A 174 -21.44 -23.93 -3.10
N PRO A 175 -20.35 -23.88 -3.90
CA PRO A 175 -20.03 -24.92 -4.87
C PRO A 175 -19.57 -26.23 -4.19
N LEU A 176 -19.56 -26.29 -2.86
CA LEU A 176 -19.22 -27.45 -2.04
C LEU A 176 -20.42 -28.36 -1.70
N SER A 177 -21.61 -28.11 -2.27
CA SER A 177 -22.75 -29.05 -2.14
C SER A 177 -23.06 -29.83 -3.41
N GLN A 178 -22.38 -29.55 -4.52
CA GLN A 178 -22.23 -30.55 -5.57
C GLN A 178 -20.94 -31.29 -5.26
N ASP A 179 -21.07 -32.45 -4.60
CA ASP A 179 -20.01 -33.44 -4.48
C ASP A 179 -19.42 -33.66 -5.88
N ILE A 180 -18.31 -33.00 -6.18
CA ILE A 180 -17.46 -33.33 -7.31
C ILE A 180 -16.90 -34.69 -6.94
N PHE A 181 -17.59 -35.74 -7.37
CA PHE A 181 -17.16 -37.12 -7.17
C PHE A 181 -15.80 -37.30 -7.85
N GLN A 182 -14.73 -37.29 -7.07
CA GLN A 182 -13.38 -37.59 -7.54
C GLN A 182 -13.20 -39.11 -7.53
N GLY A 183 -13.57 -39.76 -8.62
CA GLY A 183 -13.41 -41.19 -8.85
C GLY A 183 -13.70 -41.53 -10.30
N THR A 184 -13.65 -42.82 -10.66
CA THR A 184 -14.07 -43.22 -12.01
C THR A 184 -15.60 -43.18 -12.12
N LEU A 185 -16.12 -42.97 -13.34
CA LEU A 185 -17.58 -42.92 -13.58
C LEU A 185 -18.29 -44.18 -13.08
N GLU A 186 -17.59 -45.32 -13.07
CA GLU A 186 -18.06 -46.61 -12.55
C GLU A 186 -18.29 -46.59 -11.03
N GLU A 187 -17.43 -45.91 -10.27
CA GLU A 187 -17.56 -45.75 -8.81
C GLU A 187 -18.67 -44.75 -8.44
N ALA A 188 -18.99 -43.82 -9.34
CA ALA A 188 -20.14 -42.92 -9.23
C ALA A 188 -21.49 -43.59 -9.59
N GLY A 189 -21.48 -44.90 -9.91
CA GLY A 189 -22.68 -45.65 -10.27
C GLY A 189 -23.06 -45.59 -11.75
N PHE A 190 -22.24 -44.94 -12.61
CA PHE A 190 -22.42 -44.96 -14.06
C PHE A 190 -21.73 -46.20 -14.64
N GLY A 191 -22.44 -47.32 -14.65
CA GLY A 191 -21.96 -48.54 -15.30
C GLY A 191 -21.78 -48.37 -16.82
N ALA A 192 -20.86 -49.14 -17.40
CA ALA A 192 -20.48 -49.09 -18.83
C ALA A 192 -21.63 -49.32 -19.84
N THR A 193 -22.82 -49.73 -19.37
CA THR A 193 -24.01 -50.01 -20.18
C THR A 193 -25.20 -49.09 -19.88
N SER A 194 -25.03 -48.07 -19.04
CA SER A 194 -26.10 -47.16 -18.66
C SER A 194 -26.28 -46.06 -19.72
N ILE A 195 -27.25 -46.23 -20.61
CA ILE A 195 -27.74 -45.13 -21.47
C ILE A 195 -28.76 -44.35 -20.66
N LEU A 196 -28.35 -43.20 -20.12
CA LEU A 196 -29.26 -42.31 -19.41
C LEU A 196 -29.98 -41.39 -20.40
N PRO A 197 -31.31 -41.19 -20.25
CA PRO A 197 -32.04 -40.21 -21.03
C PRO A 197 -31.46 -38.81 -20.84
N PHE A 198 -31.34 -38.04 -21.94
CA PHE A 198 -30.84 -36.66 -21.92
C PHE A 198 -31.57 -35.75 -20.90
N ALA A 199 -32.85 -36.05 -20.64
CA ALA A 199 -33.68 -35.33 -19.67
C ALA A 199 -33.21 -35.47 -18.21
N ASP A 200 -32.54 -36.57 -17.85
CA ASP A 200 -32.02 -36.77 -16.49
C ASP A 200 -30.71 -35.96 -16.26
N PHE A 201 -30.04 -35.57 -17.35
CA PHE A 201 -28.79 -34.79 -17.30
C PHE A 201 -29.06 -33.28 -17.25
N MET A 202 -30.06 -32.81 -18.00
CA MET A 202 -30.47 -31.42 -18.01
C MET A 202 -31.65 -31.24 -17.06
N ARG A 203 -31.35 -31.02 -15.77
CA ARG A 203 -32.34 -30.44 -14.85
C ARG A 203 -32.65 -29.05 -15.38
N VAL A 204 -33.76 -28.96 -16.11
CA VAL A 204 -34.25 -27.76 -16.79
C VAL A 204 -34.27 -26.62 -15.77
N MET A 205 -33.50 -25.58 -16.08
CA MET A 205 -33.62 -24.24 -15.50
C MET A 205 -34.23 -23.34 -16.57
#